data_AF-A0A534HV58-F1
#
_entry.id   AF-A0A534HV58-F1
#
_cell.length_a   1.000
_cell.length_b   1.000
_cell.length_c   1.000
_cell.angle_alpha   90.00
_cell.angle_beta   90.00
_cell.angle_gamma   90.00
#
_symmetry.space_group_name_H-M   'P 1'
#
loop_
_entity.id
_entity.type
_entity.pdbx_description
1 polymer ?
#
loop_
_entity_poly.entity_id
_entity_poly.type
_entity_poly.pdbx_seq_one_letter_code
_entity_poly.pdbx_strand_id
1 'polypeptide(L)'
;MTWDVDSRDAAQGARVRRYVFGYSLNGGEKWYRYPGFVERPGVRYLGQSVLFVPAAWVEDMRAFLRAEDVDHVVTTARLGAIMPD
;
A
#
# COMPACT_ATOMS: atom_id res chain seq x y z
N MET A 1 -8.69 -0.63 -4.19
CA MET A 1 -7.85 0.58 -4.38
C MET A 1 -6.79 0.24 -5.39
N THR A 2 -6.73 1.00 -6.47
CA THR A 2 -5.68 0.90 -7.49
C THR A 2 -4.96 2.23 -7.61
N TRP A 3 -3.69 2.22 -7.98
CA TRP A 3 -2.90 3.45 -8.18
C TRP A 3 -1.92 3.29 -9.33
N ASP A 4 -1.47 4.41 -9.89
CA ASP A 4 -0.47 4.46 -10.94
C ASP A 4 0.67 5.41 -10.56
N VAL A 5 1.91 4.95 -10.69
CA VAL A 5 3.11 5.72 -10.31
C VAL A 5 3.82 6.14 -11.58
N ASP A 6 4.28 7.39 -11.66
CA ASP A 6 5.10 7.81 -12.80
C ASP A 6 6.44 7.06 -12.79
N SER A 7 6.61 6.14 -13.74
CA SER A 7 7.83 5.35 -13.91
C SER A 7 9.10 6.19 -14.15
N ARG A 8 8.95 7.46 -14.54
CA ARG A 8 10.07 8.41 -14.71
C ARG A 8 10.48 9.03 -13.37
N ASP A 9 9.62 9.01 -12.37
CA ASP A 9 9.93 9.45 -11.00
C ASP A 9 10.23 8.26 -10.09
N ALA A 10 11.48 7.81 -10.15
CA ALA A 10 11.98 6.73 -9.30
C ALA A 10 11.87 7.06 -7.80
N ALA A 11 11.88 8.35 -7.41
CA ALA A 11 11.79 8.75 -6.02
C ALA A 11 10.35 8.61 -5.51
N GLN A 12 9.34 9.03 -6.29
CA GLN A 12 7.92 8.78 -5.99
C GLN A 12 7.67 7.28 -5.86
N GLY A 13 8.14 6.47 -6.82
CA GLY A 13 8.03 5.01 -6.74
C GLY A 13 8.66 4.41 -5.49
N ALA A 14 9.83 4.89 -5.08
CA ALA A 14 10.46 4.45 -3.84
C ALA A 14 9.65 4.81 -2.59
N ARG A 15 9.06 6.02 -2.52
CA ARG A 15 8.21 6.46 -1.40
C ARG A 15 6.93 5.62 -1.32
N VAL A 16 6.23 5.44 -2.44
CA VAL A 16 5.03 4.59 -2.53
C VAL A 16 5.34 3.15 -2.13
N ARG A 17 6.44 2.58 -2.65
CA ARG A 17 6.86 1.21 -2.29
C ARG A 17 7.12 1.07 -0.79
N ARG A 18 7.84 2.01 -0.18
CA ARG A 18 8.14 1.99 1.26
C ARG A 18 6.88 2.15 2.10
N TYR A 19 5.95 3.00 1.69
CA TYR A 19 4.67 3.14 2.38
C TYR A 19 3.82 1.86 2.30
N VAL A 20 3.68 1.30 1.09
CA VAL A 20 2.82 0.13 0.86
C VAL A 20 3.40 -1.12 1.52
N PHE A 21 4.67 -1.44 1.29
CA PHE A 21 5.29 -2.70 1.70
C PHE A 21 6.18 -2.61 2.92
N GLY A 22 6.37 -1.41 3.46
CA GLY A 22 7.30 -1.18 4.55
C GLY A 22 8.75 -1.16 4.07
N TYR A 23 9.66 -1.02 5.02
CA TYR A 23 11.09 -1.04 4.77
C TYR A 23 11.86 -1.34 6.06
N SER A 24 13.09 -1.77 5.89
CA SER A 24 14.03 -1.94 7.00
C SER A 24 15.15 -0.91 6.89
N LEU A 25 15.55 -0.35 8.02
CA LEU A 25 16.76 0.45 8.14
C LEU A 25 17.81 -0.37 8.90
N ASN A 26 19.00 -0.46 8.32
CA ASN A 26 20.17 -0.93 9.03
C ASN A 26 20.85 0.27 9.68
N GLY A 27 20.66 0.44 10.99
CA GLY A 27 21.25 1.53 11.78
C GLY A 27 22.62 1.20 12.35
N GLY A 28 23.34 0.23 11.79
CA GLY A 28 24.61 -0.28 12.33
C GLY A 28 24.36 -1.43 13.31
N GLU A 29 24.17 -1.11 14.60
CA GLU A 29 23.99 -2.13 15.65
C GLU A 29 22.59 -2.76 15.67
N LYS A 30 21.57 -2.08 15.11
CA LYS A 30 20.18 -2.54 15.13
C LYS A 30 19.51 -2.43 13.77
N TRP A 31 18.70 -3.44 13.48
CA TRP A 31 17.79 -3.47 12.34
C TRP A 31 16.41 -3.00 12.80
N TYR A 32 15.92 -1.91 12.21
CA TYR A 32 14.57 -1.40 12.46
C TYR A 32 13.68 -1.77 11.28
N ARG A 33 12.59 -2.49 11.54
CA ARG A 33 11.55 -2.78 10.55
C ARG A 33 10.39 -1.82 10.75
N TYR A 34 10.05 -1.10 9.68
CA TYR A 34 8.86 -0.27 9.60
C TYR A 34 7.80 -1.00 8.79
N PRO A 35 6.68 -1.41 9.40
CA PRO A 35 5.66 -2.17 8.71
C PRO A 35 4.99 -1.33 7.62
N GLY A 36 4.64 -1.99 6.52
CA GLY A 36 3.92 -1.38 5.41
C GLY A 36 2.42 -1.24 5.66
N PHE A 37 1.77 -0.47 4.80
CA PHE A 37 0.31 -0.37 4.76
C PHE A 37 -0.36 -1.75 4.56
N VAL A 38 0.27 -2.64 3.78
CA VAL A 38 -0.22 -4.02 3.57
C VAL A 38 -0.28 -4.87 4.83
N GLU A 39 0.45 -4.48 5.88
CA GLU A 39 0.47 -5.19 7.17
C GLU A 39 -0.67 -4.73 8.09
N ARG A 40 -1.45 -3.71 7.70
CA ARG A 40 -2.59 -3.25 8.49
C ARG A 40 -3.72 -4.29 8.50
N PRO A 41 -4.46 -4.41 9.62
CA PRO A 41 -5.53 -5.39 9.74
C PRO A 41 -6.55 -5.33 8.59
N GLY A 42 -6.74 -6.45 7.91
CA GLY A 42 -7.73 -6.63 6.85
C GLY A 42 -7.33 -6.11 5.46
N VAL A 43 -6.19 -5.42 5.33
CA VAL A 43 -5.65 -5.05 4.02
C VAL A 43 -5.16 -6.32 3.31
N ARG A 44 -5.46 -6.46 2.01
CA ARG A 44 -4.96 -7.57 1.19
C ARG A 44 -4.33 -7.08 -0.09
N TYR A 45 -3.13 -7.59 -0.38
CA TYR A 45 -2.48 -7.39 -1.66
C TYR A 45 -3.10 -8.32 -2.71
N LEU A 46 -3.64 -7.74 -3.79
CA LEU A 46 -4.32 -8.49 -4.84
C LEU A 46 -3.51 -8.55 -6.15
N GLY A 47 -2.54 -7.65 -6.33
CA GLY A 47 -1.74 -7.57 -7.54
C GLY A 47 -0.95 -6.28 -7.64
N GLN A 48 -0.28 -6.08 -8.78
CA GLN A 48 0.52 -4.88 -9.04
C GLN A 48 -0.34 -3.63 -8.91
N SER A 49 0.01 -2.79 -7.94
CA SER A 49 -0.74 -1.58 -7.62
C SER A 49 -2.22 -1.80 -7.32
N VAL A 50 -2.60 -2.95 -6.76
CA VAL A 50 -3.97 -3.28 -6.36
C VAL A 50 -4.02 -3.79 -4.93
N LEU A 51 -4.72 -3.07 -4.05
CA LEU A 51 -5.06 -3.50 -2.70
C LEU A 51 -6.58 -3.60 -2.50
N PHE A 52 -7.01 -4.64 -1.80
CA PHE A 52 -8.26 -4.62 -1.05
C PHE A 52 -8.00 -3.89 0.28
N VAL A 53 -8.75 -2.82 0.53
CA VAL A 53 -8.56 -1.96 1.69
C VAL A 53 -9.88 -1.87 2.45
N PRO A 54 -9.93 -2.28 3.73
CA PRO A 54 -11.10 -2.08 4.58
C PRO A 54 -11.47 -0.60 4.69
N ALA A 55 -12.76 -0.29 4.82
CA ALA A 55 -13.26 1.08 4.91
C ALA A 55 -12.53 1.93 5.98
N ALA A 56 -12.16 1.32 7.10
CA ALA A 56 -11.41 1.96 8.20
C ALA A 56 -10.03 2.51 7.77
N TRP A 57 -9.46 2.02 6.67
CA TRP A 57 -8.12 2.39 6.19
C TRP A 57 -8.12 3.13 4.85
N VAL A 58 -9.28 3.29 4.20
CA VAL A 58 -9.35 3.89 2.86
C VAL A 58 -8.81 5.31 2.85
N GLU A 59 -9.23 6.16 3.79
CA GLU A 59 -8.80 7.56 3.81
C GLU A 59 -7.31 7.72 4.15
N ASP A 60 -6.72 6.83 4.96
CA ASP A 60 -5.29 6.87 5.25
C ASP A 60 -4.45 6.62 3.99
N MET A 61 -4.80 5.60 3.21
CA MET A 61 -4.10 5.33 1.94
C MET A 61 -4.37 6.42 0.91
N ARG A 62 -5.62 6.91 0.84
CA ARG A 62 -5.99 7.99 -0.07
C ARG A 62 -5.25 9.29 0.26
N ALA A 63 -5.11 9.64 1.53
CA ALA A 63 -4.37 10.81 1.98
C ALA A 63 -2.89 10.71 1.59
N PHE A 64 -2.26 9.55 1.78
CA PHE A 64 -0.89 9.33 1.34
C PHE A 64 -0.73 9.49 -0.18
N LEU A 65 -1.56 8.81 -0.98
CA LEU A 65 -1.46 8.87 -2.44
C LEU A 65 -1.68 10.28 -2.99
N ARG A 66 -2.63 11.05 -2.41
CA ARG A 66 -2.82 12.47 -2.75
C ARG A 66 -1.61 13.33 -2.39
N ALA A 67 -1.02 13.11 -1.23
CA ALA A 67 0.17 13.86 -0.80
C ALA A 67 1.39 13.59 -1.68
N GLU A 68 1.44 12.42 -2.30
CA GLU A 68 2.50 12.00 -3.22
C GLU A 68 2.19 12.32 -4.69
N ASP A 69 1.06 12.98 -4.99
CA ASP A 69 0.58 13.25 -6.36
C ASP A 69 0.48 11.97 -7.23
N VAL A 70 -0.10 10.93 -6.64
CA VAL A 70 -0.28 9.61 -7.27
C VAL A 70 -1.74 9.43 -7.64
N ASP A 71 -1.99 9.25 -8.95
CA ASP A 71 -3.30 8.93 -9.46
C ASP A 71 -3.81 7.61 -8.89
N HIS A 72 -5.06 7.60 -8.45
CA HIS A 72 -5.64 6.44 -7.79
C HIS A 72 -7.16 6.37 -7.95
N VAL A 73 -7.67 5.13 -7.91
CA VAL A 73 -9.10 4.84 -8.01
C VAL A 73 -9.53 3.98 -6.83
N VAL A 74 -10.65 4.37 -6.22
CA VAL A 74 -11.32 3.59 -5.18
C VAL A 74 -12.57 2.97 -5.79
N THR A 75 -12.52 1.66 -6.00
CA THR A 75 -13.68 0.87 -6.40
C THR A 75 -14.19 0.08 -5.20
N THR A 76 -15.48 0.21 -4.92
CA THR A 76 -16.15 -0.60 -3.90
C THR A 76 -16.18 -2.06 -4.35
N ALA A 77 -15.69 -2.96 -3.52
CA ALA A 77 -15.67 -4.39 -3.77
C ALA A 77 -16.00 -5.17 -2.49
N ARG A 78 -16.45 -6.41 -2.64
CA ARG A 78 -16.61 -7.38 -1.55
C ARG A 78 -15.72 -8.58 -1.85
N LEU A 79 -14.99 -9.05 -0.85
CA LEU A 79 -14.34 -10.34 -0.93
C LEU A 79 -15.38 -11.41 -0.60
N GLY A 80 -15.63 -12.32 -1.55
CA GLY A 80 -16.40 -13.52 -1.29
C GLY A 80 -15.67 -14.44 -0.31
N ALA A 81 -16.40 -15.37 0.30
CA ALA A 81 -15.76 -16.48 1.01
C ALA A 81 -15.00 -17.33 -0.01
N ILE A 82 -13.69 -17.47 0.17
CA ILE A 82 -12.95 -18.56 -0.46
C ILE A 82 -13.49 -19.82 0.22
N MET A 83 -14.16 -20.70 -0.51
CA MET A 83 -14.39 -22.06 0.01
C MET A 83 -13.01 -22.65 0.30
N PRO A 84 -12.77 -23.18 1.51
CA PRO A 84 -11.62 -24.05 1.71
C PRO A 84 -11.78 -25.24 0.75
N ASP A 85 -10.71 -25.59 0.03
CA ASP A 85 -10.62 -26.88 -0.64
C ASP A 85 -10.71 -28.04 0.36
#